data_AF-A0A5A7WT57-F1
#
_entry.id   AF-A0A5A7WT57-F1
#
_cell.length_a   1.000
_cell.length_b   1.000
_cell.length_c   1.000
_cell.angle_alpha   90.00
_cell.angle_beta   90.00
_cell.angle_gamma   90.00
#
_symmetry.space_group_name_H-M   'P 1'
#
loop_
_entity.id
_entity.type
_entity.pdbx_description
1 polymer ?
#
loop_
_entity_poly.entity_id
_entity_poly.type
_entity_poly.pdbx_seq_one_letter_code
_entity_poly.pdbx_strand_id
1 'polypeptide(L)'
;MNLPVLGPMPLSAFAHAWYFLFLIPVIGLVVLYLAVQRSRRHRLARFADSEMIESVSPLRASRWRHVPAVLVALALVFLTIAMAGPSLDRKIPRNRAVVMLVMDVSTSMDAKDVAPTRMKAAQEAAKKFATDITPGINLGLISYAANPTMLSSPTTNHDATKIAIDKMQISDRTATGEAIFAALQAISTVGAVIGGGDTPPPARIILFSDGKETTPSNPNNPRGAFTAARAAHDQGIPISTISFGTPDGTVTVDGNQVPVPVDDTTMKQVAQLSGGTAYSATDLKQLEKVYTTLQDQIGYETIRGEASAGWLRLGVGVLAIAAIAALLINRRMPV
;
A
#
# COMPACT_ATOMS: atom_id res chain seq x y z
N MET A 1 7.37 0.03 19.17
CA MET A 1 6.93 -1.16 19.95
C MET A 1 5.41 -1.19 19.97
N ASN A 2 4.75 -2.35 19.92
CA ASN A 2 3.30 -2.45 20.01
C ASN A 2 2.94 -3.10 21.36
N LEU A 3 2.25 -2.38 22.24
CA LEU A 3 1.83 -2.90 23.54
C LEU A 3 0.32 -3.21 23.52
N PRO A 4 -0.13 -4.32 24.13
CA PRO A 4 -1.56 -4.55 24.31
C PRO A 4 -2.16 -3.38 25.11
N VAL A 5 -3.36 -2.92 24.72
CA VAL A 5 -4.11 -1.78 25.29
C VAL A 5 -3.59 -0.38 24.88
N LEU A 6 -2.28 -0.16 24.86
CA LEU A 6 -1.71 1.17 24.53
C LEU A 6 -1.52 1.39 23.02
N GLY A 7 -1.39 0.33 22.22
CA GLY A 7 -1.18 0.43 20.77
C GLY A 7 0.27 0.73 20.36
N PRO A 8 0.50 1.21 19.13
CA PRO A 8 1.85 1.45 18.63
C PRO A 8 2.49 2.68 19.31
N MET A 9 3.70 2.49 19.82
CA MET A 9 4.56 3.52 20.40
C MET A 9 5.91 3.54 19.66
N PRO A 10 6.03 4.28 18.55
CA PRO A 10 7.31 4.54 17.91
C PRO A 10 8.08 5.63 18.67
N LEU A 11 9.42 5.56 18.62
CA LEU A 11 10.36 6.57 19.15
C LEU A 11 11.11 7.28 18.02
N SER A 12 10.64 7.15 16.78
CA SER A 12 11.28 7.65 15.57
C SER A 12 10.30 8.43 14.70
N ALA A 13 10.82 9.21 13.75
CA ALA A 13 10.04 9.99 12.78
C ALA A 13 9.00 10.93 13.43
N PHE A 14 9.47 11.93 14.18
CA PHE A 14 8.61 12.96 14.78
C PHE A 14 8.16 13.97 13.72
N ALA A 15 6.85 14.18 13.60
CA ALA A 15 6.29 15.19 12.70
C ALA A 15 6.73 16.61 13.10
N HIS A 16 6.90 16.85 14.40
CA HIS A 16 7.16 18.17 14.96
C HIS A 16 8.22 18.10 16.07
N ALA A 17 9.47 17.87 15.68
CA ALA A 17 10.60 17.74 16.62
C ALA A 17 10.80 18.99 17.52
N TRP A 18 10.30 20.17 17.13
CA TRP A 18 10.40 21.39 17.93
C TRP A 18 9.61 21.33 19.26
N TYR A 19 8.62 20.44 19.40
CA TYR A 19 7.91 20.25 20.66
C TYR A 19 8.79 19.68 21.79
N PHE A 20 9.99 19.15 21.49
CA PHE A 20 10.95 18.81 22.53
C PHE A 20 11.39 20.02 23.37
N LEU A 21 11.18 21.27 22.88
CA LEU A 21 11.37 22.48 23.69
C LEU A 21 10.46 22.52 24.92
N PHE A 22 9.32 21.83 24.94
CA PHE A 22 8.50 21.70 26.13
C PHE A 22 9.17 20.89 27.26
N LEU A 23 10.27 20.18 27.01
CA LEU A 23 11.07 19.62 28.10
C LEU A 23 11.73 20.71 28.96
N ILE A 24 11.99 21.90 28.41
CA ILE A 24 12.60 23.02 29.15
C ILE A 24 11.71 23.46 30.34
N PRO A 25 10.41 23.78 30.18
CA PRO A 25 9.55 24.10 31.31
C PRO A 25 9.34 22.91 32.26
N VAL A 26 9.39 21.66 31.78
CA VAL A 26 9.33 20.47 32.65
C VAL A 26 10.57 20.39 33.55
N ILE A 27 11.76 20.59 32.99
CA ILE A 27 13.02 20.68 33.75
C ILE A 27 12.95 21.87 34.73
N GLY A 28 12.42 23.01 34.29
CA GLY A 28 12.20 24.18 35.13
C GLY A 28 11.31 23.88 36.36
N LEU A 29 10.22 23.14 36.18
CA LEU A 29 9.35 22.70 37.26
C LEU A 29 10.06 21.76 38.24
N VAL A 30 10.88 20.83 37.74
CA VAL A 30 11.70 19.94 38.58
C VAL A 30 12.73 20.74 39.39
N VAL A 31 13.42 21.68 38.76
CA VAL A 31 14.40 22.55 39.44
C VAL A 31 13.72 23.43 40.48
N LEU A 32 12.56 24.03 40.15
CA LEU A 32 11.77 24.82 41.08
C LEU A 32 11.33 23.98 42.29
N TYR A 33 10.86 22.75 42.07
CA TYR A 33 10.49 21.83 43.13
C TYR A 33 11.66 21.55 44.07
N LEU A 34 12.84 21.24 43.53
CA LEU A 34 14.06 21.02 44.31
C LEU A 34 14.51 22.29 45.05
N ALA A 35 14.42 23.46 44.42
CA ALA A 35 14.78 24.75 45.03
C ALA A 35 13.85 25.11 46.19
N VAL A 36 12.53 24.93 46.04
CA VAL A 36 11.55 25.12 47.12
C VAL A 36 11.81 24.13 48.26
N GLN A 37 12.13 22.88 47.95
CA GLN A 37 12.42 21.87 48.96
C GLN A 37 13.73 22.18 49.72
N ARG A 38 14.77 22.63 49.01
CA ARG A 38 16.06 23.03 49.59
C ARG A 38 15.91 24.30 50.43
N SER A 39 15.12 25.28 49.96
CA SER A 39 14.79 26.49 50.71
C SER A 39 13.98 26.17 51.97
N ARG A 40 13.02 25.24 51.92
CA ARG A 40 12.30 24.75 53.11
C ARG A 40 13.25 24.11 54.12
N ARG A 41 14.20 23.27 53.68
CA ARG A 41 15.22 22.69 54.56
C ARG A 41 16.12 23.76 55.18
N HIS A 42 16.57 24.73 54.41
CA HIS A 42 17.39 25.84 54.94
C HIS A 42 16.61 26.76 55.87
N ARG A 43 15.33 27.04 55.61
CA ARG A 43 14.47 27.81 56.53
C ARG A 43 14.24 27.05 57.83
N LEU A 44 13.92 25.76 57.76
CA LEU A 44 13.80 24.91 58.94
C LEU A 44 15.12 24.82 59.74
N ALA A 45 16.27 24.79 59.05
CA ALA A 45 17.58 24.82 59.69
C ALA A 45 17.93 26.19 60.32
N ARG A 46 17.37 27.30 59.83
CA ARG A 46 17.53 28.64 60.42
C ARG A 46 16.65 28.89 61.65
N PHE A 47 15.60 28.08 61.83
CA PHE A 47 14.69 28.12 62.98
C PHE A 47 14.94 26.96 63.98
N ALA A 48 16.00 26.18 63.78
CA ALA A 48 16.39 25.10 64.68
C ALA A 48 17.21 25.68 65.85
N ASP A 49 16.51 26.22 66.85
CA ASP A 49 16.96 26.18 68.23
C ASP A 49 16.79 24.71 68.70
N SER A 50 17.85 24.11 69.21
CA SER A 50 18.05 22.65 69.23
C SER A 50 17.21 21.84 70.22
N GLU A 51 16.22 22.43 70.90
CA GLU A 51 15.52 21.77 72.02
C GLU A 51 14.01 21.55 71.85
N MET A 52 13.36 22.09 70.80
CA MET A 52 11.88 22.00 70.64
C MET A 52 11.39 21.15 69.45
N ILE A 53 12.27 20.39 68.80
CA ILE A 53 11.90 19.61 67.59
C ILE A 53 11.56 18.15 67.90
N GLU A 54 11.88 17.64 69.11
CA GLU A 54 11.68 16.22 69.41
C GLU A 54 10.22 15.86 69.80
N SER A 55 9.37 16.83 70.14
CA SER A 55 8.00 16.56 70.63
C SER A 55 6.86 16.81 69.65
N VAL A 56 7.11 17.31 68.42
CA VAL A 56 6.01 17.74 67.51
C VAL A 56 6.15 17.31 66.04
N SER A 57 7.08 16.42 65.68
CA SER A 57 7.10 15.90 64.31
C SER A 57 7.56 14.45 64.22
N PRO A 58 6.77 13.53 63.63
CA PRO A 58 7.26 12.18 63.37
C PRO A 58 8.40 12.25 62.35
N LEU A 59 9.61 11.91 62.83
CA LEU A 59 10.92 11.85 62.19
C LEU A 59 11.06 10.85 61.02
N ARG A 60 10.04 10.67 60.18
CA ARG A 60 10.21 9.99 58.89
C ARG A 60 9.53 10.79 57.79
N ALA A 61 10.27 11.77 57.26
CA ALA A 61 10.03 12.30 55.93
C ALA A 61 10.15 11.13 54.93
N SER A 62 9.05 10.42 54.74
CA SER A 62 8.99 9.23 53.92
C SER A 62 9.44 9.57 52.50
N ARG A 63 10.44 8.86 51.97
CA ARG A 63 10.94 9.04 50.60
C ARG A 63 9.81 8.94 49.56
N TRP A 64 8.72 8.26 49.94
CA TRP A 64 7.48 8.12 49.18
C TRP A 64 6.74 9.45 48.92
N ARG A 65 7.01 10.52 49.68
CA ARG A 65 6.44 11.86 49.45
C ARG A 65 6.79 12.46 48.09
N HIS A 66 7.90 12.00 47.48
CA HIS A 66 8.34 12.46 46.16
C HIS A 66 7.72 11.68 45.00
N VAL A 67 7.08 10.55 45.28
CA VAL A 67 6.51 9.67 44.24
C VAL A 67 5.50 10.42 43.35
N PRO A 68 4.54 11.20 43.87
CA PRO A 68 3.63 11.95 43.02
C PRO A 68 4.33 12.98 42.13
N ALA A 69 5.35 13.68 42.66
CA ALA A 69 6.08 14.69 41.90
C ALA A 69 6.89 14.08 40.75
N VAL A 70 7.53 12.92 41.00
CA VAL A 70 8.25 12.16 39.96
C VAL A 70 7.28 11.64 38.90
N LEU A 71 6.11 11.12 39.31
CA LEU A 71 5.09 10.65 38.37
C LEU A 71 4.52 11.78 37.50
N VAL A 72 4.30 12.98 38.05
CA VAL A 72 3.89 14.15 37.25
C VAL A 72 4.97 14.52 36.24
N ALA A 73 6.25 14.57 36.63
CA ALA A 73 7.33 14.85 35.69
C ALA A 73 7.40 13.80 34.56
N LEU A 74 7.25 12.51 34.91
CA LEU A 74 7.25 11.42 33.94
C LEU A 74 6.03 11.49 33.00
N ALA A 75 4.85 11.84 33.51
CA ALA A 75 3.66 12.08 32.70
C ALA A 75 3.86 13.23 31.71
N LEU A 76 4.47 14.33 32.13
CA LEU A 76 4.79 15.45 31.25
C LEU A 76 5.80 15.06 30.15
N VAL A 77 6.79 14.22 30.46
CA VAL A 77 7.70 13.66 29.44
C VAL A 77 6.93 12.83 28.41
N PHE A 78 5.99 11.97 28.84
CA PHE A 78 5.21 11.18 27.89
C PHE A 78 4.22 11.99 27.07
N LEU A 79 3.61 13.03 27.65
CA LEU A 79 2.73 13.96 26.93
C LEU A 79 3.50 14.82 25.92
N THR A 80 4.74 15.23 26.23
CA THR A 80 5.60 15.94 25.28
C THR A 80 6.03 15.05 24.11
N ILE A 81 6.34 13.78 24.37
CA ILE A 81 6.59 12.79 23.30
C ILE A 81 5.33 12.60 22.45
N ALA A 82 4.14 12.55 23.05
CA ALA A 82 2.89 12.45 22.29
C ALA A 82 2.66 13.68 21.39
N MET A 83 2.89 14.89 21.90
CA MET A 83 2.79 16.15 21.14
C MET A 83 3.82 16.26 20.03
N ALA A 84 5.02 15.70 20.20
CA ALA A 84 6.03 15.65 19.12
C ALA A 84 5.56 14.86 17.89
N GLY A 85 4.45 14.11 18.01
CA GLY A 85 3.79 13.44 16.91
C GLY A 85 4.66 12.33 16.33
N PRO A 86 4.99 11.28 17.09
CA PRO A 86 5.70 10.13 16.55
C PRO A 86 4.84 9.52 15.46
N SER A 87 5.42 9.35 14.28
CA SER A 87 4.74 8.76 13.13
C SER A 87 5.17 7.31 12.94
N LEU A 88 4.24 6.50 12.44
CA LEU A 88 4.52 5.14 12.01
C LEU A 88 4.14 5.04 10.53
N ASP A 89 5.04 4.46 9.75
CA ASP A 89 4.76 4.10 8.37
C ASP A 89 3.58 3.11 8.35
N ARG A 90 2.48 3.51 7.68
CA ARG A 90 1.30 2.67 7.48
C ARG A 90 1.10 2.44 5.99
N LYS A 91 0.88 1.18 5.61
CA LYS A 91 0.46 0.81 4.27
C LYS A 91 -1.03 1.14 4.11
N ILE A 92 -1.35 2.12 3.28
CA ILE A 92 -2.73 2.50 2.94
C ILE A 92 -3.00 2.07 1.49
N PRO A 93 -4.16 1.48 1.17
CA PRO A 93 -4.43 1.04 -0.19
C PRO A 93 -4.39 2.21 -1.21
N ARG A 94 -3.66 2.06 -2.32
CA ARG A 94 -3.70 3.01 -3.45
C ARG A 94 -4.99 2.78 -4.24
N ASN A 95 -6.08 3.41 -3.78
CA ASN A 95 -7.41 3.31 -4.40
C ASN A 95 -7.55 4.00 -5.78
N ARG A 96 -6.42 4.35 -6.44
CA ARG A 96 -6.41 5.03 -7.74
C ARG A 96 -5.73 4.25 -8.86
N ALA A 97 -5.12 3.10 -8.57
CA ALA A 97 -4.44 2.36 -9.61
C ALA A 97 -5.42 1.85 -10.68
N VAL A 98 -4.95 1.80 -11.92
CA VAL A 98 -5.71 1.29 -13.07
C VAL A 98 -4.99 0.10 -13.69
N VAL A 99 -5.68 -1.03 -13.82
CA VAL A 99 -5.18 -2.20 -14.52
C VAL A 99 -6.08 -2.49 -15.71
N MET A 100 -5.47 -2.58 -16.90
CA MET A 100 -6.17 -2.95 -18.13
C MET A 100 -5.83 -4.39 -18.50
N LEU A 101 -6.86 -5.24 -18.58
CA LEU A 101 -6.74 -6.55 -19.21
C LEU A 101 -6.97 -6.38 -20.71
N VAL A 102 -6.00 -6.83 -21.51
CA VAL A 102 -6.06 -6.79 -22.97
C VAL A 102 -5.98 -8.22 -23.46
N MET A 103 -7.11 -8.75 -23.93
CA MET A 103 -7.27 -10.17 -24.25
C MET A 103 -7.42 -10.38 -25.74
N ASP A 104 -6.53 -11.18 -26.30
CA ASP A 104 -6.59 -11.64 -27.67
C ASP A 104 -7.75 -12.62 -27.84
N VAL A 105 -8.59 -12.37 -28.84
CA VAL A 105 -9.71 -13.23 -29.22
C VAL A 105 -9.59 -13.75 -30.65
N SER A 106 -8.38 -13.76 -31.20
CA SER A 106 -8.09 -14.28 -32.52
C SER A 106 -8.37 -15.78 -32.65
N THR A 107 -8.51 -16.27 -33.89
CA THR A 107 -8.77 -17.70 -34.16
C THR A 107 -7.71 -18.64 -33.62
N SER A 108 -6.45 -18.22 -33.51
CA SER A 108 -5.41 -19.04 -32.90
C SER A 108 -5.62 -19.28 -31.40
N MET A 109 -6.43 -18.46 -30.73
CA MET A 109 -6.84 -18.68 -29.34
C MET A 109 -7.87 -19.82 -29.17
N ASP A 110 -8.42 -20.37 -30.25
CA ASP A 110 -9.26 -21.58 -30.20
C ASP A 110 -8.43 -22.89 -30.15
N ALA A 111 -7.10 -22.80 -30.27
CA ALA A 111 -6.23 -23.97 -30.19
C ALA A 111 -6.38 -24.71 -28.84
N LYS A 112 -6.26 -26.04 -28.89
CA LYS A 112 -6.46 -26.96 -27.76
C LYS A 112 -5.15 -27.48 -27.15
N ASP A 113 -4.04 -26.90 -27.56
CA ASP A 113 -2.70 -27.20 -27.03
C ASP A 113 -2.50 -26.73 -25.58
N VAL A 114 -3.34 -25.81 -25.12
CA VAL A 114 -3.54 -25.49 -23.70
C VAL A 114 -4.98 -25.85 -23.33
N ALA A 115 -5.16 -26.80 -22.42
CA ALA A 115 -6.48 -27.28 -22.04
C ALA A 115 -7.30 -26.20 -21.27
N PRO A 116 -8.62 -26.08 -21.52
CA PRO A 116 -9.39 -26.74 -22.56
C PRO A 116 -9.24 -26.10 -23.95
N THR A 117 -9.08 -24.78 -24.01
CA THR A 117 -8.56 -24.02 -25.17
C THR A 117 -7.73 -22.86 -24.65
N ARG A 118 -6.84 -22.27 -25.46
CA ARG A 118 -6.05 -21.09 -25.06
C ARG A 118 -6.96 -19.95 -24.57
N MET A 119 -8.07 -19.69 -25.26
CA MET A 119 -9.09 -18.72 -24.88
C MET A 119 -9.67 -19.01 -23.49
N LYS A 120 -10.10 -20.25 -23.24
CA LYS A 120 -10.70 -20.62 -21.96
C LYS A 120 -9.69 -20.55 -20.82
N ALA A 121 -8.45 -20.98 -21.05
CA ALA A 121 -7.36 -20.83 -20.10
C ALA A 121 -7.09 -19.35 -19.78
N ALA A 122 -7.07 -18.49 -20.80
CA ALA A 122 -6.93 -17.05 -20.62
C ALA A 122 -8.11 -16.43 -19.85
N GLN A 123 -9.35 -16.85 -20.13
CA GLN A 123 -10.55 -16.42 -19.39
C GLN A 123 -10.47 -16.82 -17.91
N GLU A 124 -10.04 -18.05 -17.60
CA GLU A 124 -9.87 -18.51 -16.21
C GLU A 124 -8.77 -17.74 -15.49
N ALA A 125 -7.62 -17.55 -16.15
CA ALA A 125 -6.51 -16.76 -15.62
C ALA A 125 -6.92 -15.31 -15.32
N ALA A 126 -7.66 -14.67 -16.23
CA ALA A 126 -8.16 -13.31 -16.07
C ALA A 126 -9.23 -13.21 -14.96
N LYS A 127 -10.13 -14.19 -14.83
CA LYS A 127 -11.12 -14.23 -13.74
C LYS A 127 -10.48 -14.45 -12.38
N LYS A 128 -9.47 -15.32 -12.30
CA LYS A 128 -8.67 -15.51 -11.07
C LYS A 128 -8.01 -14.19 -10.68
N PHE A 129 -7.37 -13.51 -11.63
CA PHE A 129 -6.78 -12.19 -11.40
C PHE A 129 -7.79 -11.16 -10.89
N ALA A 130 -8.95 -11.07 -11.53
CA ALA A 130 -10.01 -10.16 -11.13
C ALA A 130 -10.60 -10.48 -9.74
N THR A 131 -10.39 -11.68 -9.23
CA THR A 131 -10.83 -12.10 -7.89
C THR A 131 -9.77 -11.79 -6.83
N ASP A 132 -8.50 -12.01 -7.16
CA ASP A 132 -7.38 -11.87 -6.22
C ASP A 132 -6.87 -10.43 -6.08
N ILE A 133 -7.15 -9.57 -7.06
CA ILE A 133 -6.72 -8.17 -7.05
C ILE A 133 -7.39 -7.37 -5.92
N THR A 134 -6.68 -6.38 -5.38
CA THR A 134 -7.20 -5.55 -4.28
C THR A 134 -8.46 -4.78 -4.72
N PRO A 135 -9.55 -4.78 -3.92
CA PRO A 135 -10.84 -4.17 -4.30
C PRO A 135 -10.79 -2.68 -4.67
N GLY A 136 -9.78 -1.95 -4.22
CA GLY A 136 -9.59 -0.53 -4.52
C GLY A 136 -8.97 -0.24 -5.90
N ILE A 137 -8.55 -1.25 -6.65
CA ILE A 137 -7.92 -1.09 -7.97
C ILE A 137 -9.01 -1.06 -9.05
N ASN A 138 -8.91 -0.12 -10.00
CA ASN A 138 -9.82 -0.04 -11.14
C ASN A 138 -9.39 -1.03 -12.21
N LEU A 139 -10.22 -2.02 -12.50
CA LEU A 139 -9.94 -3.08 -13.47
C LEU A 139 -10.79 -2.87 -14.74
N GLY A 140 -10.13 -2.70 -15.88
CA GLY A 140 -10.77 -2.62 -17.19
C GLY A 140 -10.48 -3.85 -18.05
N LEU A 141 -11.30 -4.05 -19.09
CA LEU A 141 -11.17 -5.14 -20.05
C LEU A 141 -11.36 -4.65 -21.48
N ILE A 142 -10.38 -4.97 -22.31
CA ILE A 142 -10.42 -4.84 -23.76
C ILE A 142 -10.24 -6.23 -24.35
N SER A 143 -11.11 -6.61 -25.26
CA SER A 143 -10.88 -7.74 -26.16
C SER A 143 -10.41 -7.23 -27.52
N TYR A 144 -9.60 -7.99 -28.24
CA TYR A 144 -9.16 -7.58 -29.56
C TYR A 144 -8.93 -8.76 -30.49
N ALA A 145 -9.24 -8.53 -31.77
CA ALA A 145 -8.87 -9.37 -32.90
C ALA A 145 -8.41 -8.43 -34.02
N ALA A 146 -9.17 -8.25 -35.10
CA ALA A 146 -8.93 -7.22 -36.09
C ALA A 146 -8.98 -5.78 -35.54
N ASN A 147 -9.87 -5.52 -34.57
CA ASN A 147 -10.01 -4.23 -33.90
C ASN A 147 -10.19 -4.45 -32.39
N PRO A 148 -9.70 -3.53 -31.54
CA PRO A 148 -9.95 -3.58 -30.11
C PRO A 148 -11.36 -3.09 -29.74
N THR A 149 -11.99 -3.76 -28.79
CA THR A 149 -13.30 -3.40 -28.23
C THR A 149 -13.21 -3.32 -26.71
N MET A 150 -13.65 -2.21 -26.13
CA MET A 150 -13.76 -2.06 -24.68
C MET A 150 -15.01 -2.77 -24.18
N LEU A 151 -14.82 -3.85 -23.41
CA LEU A 151 -15.92 -4.64 -22.85
C LEU A 151 -16.28 -4.20 -21.43
N SER A 152 -15.30 -3.67 -20.70
CA SER A 152 -15.50 -3.10 -19.37
C SER A 152 -14.58 -1.90 -19.19
N SER A 153 -15.15 -0.72 -18.93
CA SER A 153 -14.38 0.45 -18.52
C SER A 153 -13.76 0.18 -17.13
N PRO A 154 -12.56 0.70 -16.84
CA PRO A 154 -11.93 0.53 -15.54
C PRO A 154 -12.84 0.92 -14.38
N THR A 155 -13.12 -0.07 -13.52
CA THR A 155 -14.01 0.09 -12.37
C THR A 155 -13.53 -0.76 -11.20
N THR A 156 -13.88 -0.36 -9.98
CA THR A 156 -13.66 -1.17 -8.76
C THR A 156 -14.63 -2.35 -8.66
N ASN A 157 -15.72 -2.35 -9.44
CA ASN A 157 -16.61 -3.50 -9.53
C ASN A 157 -16.05 -4.57 -10.46
N HIS A 158 -15.24 -5.48 -9.90
CA HIS A 158 -14.60 -6.54 -10.66
C HIS A 158 -15.58 -7.62 -11.16
N ASP A 159 -16.79 -7.72 -10.60
CA ASP A 159 -17.82 -8.66 -11.07
C ASP A 159 -18.28 -8.32 -12.49
N ALA A 160 -18.42 -7.03 -12.81
CA ALA A 160 -18.75 -6.59 -14.17
C ALA A 160 -17.70 -7.06 -15.18
N THR A 161 -16.42 -6.95 -14.83
CA THR A 161 -15.30 -7.42 -15.67
C THR A 161 -15.32 -8.94 -15.81
N LYS A 162 -15.59 -9.71 -14.74
CA LYS A 162 -15.72 -11.18 -14.82
C LYS A 162 -16.84 -11.63 -15.76
N ILE A 163 -18.00 -10.97 -15.69
CA ILE A 163 -19.13 -11.23 -16.60
C ILE A 163 -18.76 -10.89 -18.05
N ALA A 164 -18.02 -9.81 -18.26
CA ALA A 164 -17.55 -9.41 -19.59
C ALA A 164 -16.55 -10.43 -20.18
N ILE A 165 -15.66 -10.99 -19.36
CA ILE A 165 -14.73 -12.06 -19.76
C ILE A 165 -15.48 -13.26 -20.33
N ASP A 166 -16.58 -13.68 -19.71
CA ASP A 166 -17.35 -14.86 -20.14
C ASP A 166 -18.07 -14.67 -21.50
N LYS A 167 -18.28 -13.42 -21.93
CA LYS A 167 -19.00 -13.07 -23.16
C LYS A 167 -18.10 -12.92 -24.39
N MET A 168 -16.79 -13.03 -24.23
CA MET A 168 -15.85 -12.88 -25.35
C MET A 168 -16.06 -13.99 -26.39
N GLN A 169 -16.01 -13.59 -27.66
CA GLN A 169 -16.17 -14.48 -28.79
C GLN A 169 -14.95 -14.38 -29.69
N ILE A 170 -14.63 -15.50 -30.33
CA ILE A 170 -13.49 -15.61 -31.23
C ILE A 170 -13.78 -14.83 -32.51
N SER A 171 -12.76 -14.16 -33.04
CA SER A 171 -12.84 -13.37 -34.26
C SER A 171 -11.53 -13.50 -35.05
N ASP A 172 -11.55 -13.08 -36.31
CA ASP A 172 -10.39 -13.18 -37.18
C ASP A 172 -9.42 -12.02 -37.00
N ARG A 173 -8.14 -12.31 -37.28
CA ARG A 173 -7.00 -11.39 -37.21
C ARG A 173 -6.63 -10.95 -35.80
N THR A 174 -5.49 -10.27 -35.72
CA THR A 174 -4.84 -9.89 -34.46
C THR A 174 -4.13 -8.56 -34.67
N ALA A 175 -4.65 -7.52 -34.04
CA ALA A 175 -4.13 -6.15 -34.04
C ALA A 175 -3.67 -5.76 -32.62
N THR A 176 -2.56 -6.36 -32.19
CA THR A 176 -2.02 -6.22 -30.83
C THR A 176 -1.61 -4.78 -30.54
N GLY A 177 -0.95 -4.09 -31.48
CA GLY A 177 -0.55 -2.69 -31.29
C GLY A 177 -1.75 -1.76 -31.11
N GLU A 178 -2.80 -1.89 -31.93
CA GLU A 178 -4.03 -1.11 -31.79
C GLU A 178 -4.73 -1.37 -30.44
N ALA A 179 -4.70 -2.62 -29.96
CA ALA A 179 -5.24 -2.96 -28.65
C ALA A 179 -4.47 -2.32 -27.48
N ILE A 180 -3.14 -2.28 -27.57
CA ILE A 180 -2.32 -1.57 -26.59
C ILE A 180 -2.63 -0.07 -26.63
N PHE A 181 -2.73 0.54 -27.81
CA PHE A 181 -3.11 1.96 -27.92
C PHE A 181 -4.50 2.25 -27.34
N ALA A 182 -5.48 1.39 -27.61
CA ALA A 182 -6.81 1.50 -27.01
C ALA A 182 -6.76 1.41 -25.48
N ALA A 183 -5.91 0.54 -24.93
CA ALA A 183 -5.70 0.44 -23.48
C ALA A 183 -5.07 1.72 -22.91
N LEU A 184 -4.06 2.27 -23.57
CA LEU A 184 -3.44 3.55 -23.17
C LEU A 184 -4.46 4.69 -23.17
N GLN A 185 -5.30 4.78 -24.19
CA GLN A 185 -6.38 5.79 -24.27
C GLN A 185 -7.43 5.60 -23.18
N ALA A 186 -7.77 4.36 -22.84
CA ALA A 186 -8.69 4.05 -21.75
C ALA A 186 -8.11 4.51 -20.40
N ILE A 187 -6.83 4.20 -20.16
CA ILE A 187 -6.10 4.59 -18.95
C ILE A 187 -6.03 6.11 -18.84
N SER A 188 -5.70 6.83 -19.91
CA SER A 188 -5.60 8.29 -19.88
C SER A 188 -6.96 8.95 -19.60
N THR A 189 -8.04 8.43 -20.19
CA THR A 189 -9.41 8.93 -20.00
C THR A 189 -9.86 8.74 -18.57
N VAL A 190 -9.65 7.54 -18.01
CA VAL A 190 -9.99 7.26 -16.61
C VAL A 190 -9.09 8.02 -15.65
N GLY A 191 -7.79 8.13 -15.94
CA GLY A 191 -6.84 8.89 -15.12
C GLY A 191 -7.21 10.37 -15.00
N ALA A 192 -7.77 10.97 -16.07
CA ALA A 192 -8.29 12.33 -16.06
C ALA A 192 -9.52 12.49 -15.14
N VAL A 193 -10.37 11.46 -15.03
CA VAL A 193 -11.61 11.47 -14.22
C VAL A 193 -11.34 11.10 -12.76
N ILE A 194 -10.48 10.11 -12.50
CA ILE A 194 -10.09 9.63 -11.16
C ILE A 194 -9.15 10.63 -10.44
N GLY A 195 -8.79 11.72 -11.11
CA GLY A 195 -7.85 12.75 -10.67
C GLY A 195 -7.97 13.20 -9.20
N GLY A 196 -6.86 13.74 -8.70
CA GLY A 196 -6.79 14.36 -7.36
C GLY A 196 -5.45 14.20 -6.66
N GLY A 197 -4.35 14.22 -7.40
CA GLY A 197 -2.98 14.27 -6.90
C GLY A 197 -2.05 14.85 -7.97
N ASP A 198 -0.86 15.32 -7.55
CA ASP A 198 0.11 15.97 -8.44
C ASP A 198 0.75 15.01 -9.47
N THR A 199 0.55 13.70 -9.30
CA THR A 199 1.09 12.64 -10.17
C THR A 199 -0.03 11.81 -10.81
N PRO A 200 0.13 11.38 -12.09
CA PRO A 200 -0.79 10.45 -12.73
C PRO A 200 -1.00 9.17 -11.90
N PRO A 201 -2.22 8.59 -11.89
CA PRO A 201 -2.44 7.33 -11.21
C PRO A 201 -1.54 6.23 -11.80
N PRO A 202 -0.91 5.38 -10.96
CA PRO A 202 -0.15 4.25 -11.45
C PRO A 202 -1.05 3.34 -12.29
N ALA A 203 -0.59 2.98 -13.49
CA ALA A 203 -1.33 2.14 -14.39
C ALA A 203 -0.49 1.00 -14.95
N ARG A 204 -1.14 -0.12 -15.30
CA ARG A 204 -0.47 -1.27 -15.90
C ARG A 204 -1.38 -1.96 -16.91
N ILE A 205 -0.78 -2.50 -17.96
CA ILE A 205 -1.48 -3.32 -18.96
C ILE A 205 -1.06 -4.78 -18.76
N ILE A 206 -2.04 -5.69 -18.80
CA ILE A 206 -1.79 -7.13 -18.84
C ILE A 206 -2.30 -7.66 -20.17
N LEU A 207 -1.39 -8.12 -21.01
CA LEU A 207 -1.66 -8.60 -22.36
C LEU A 207 -1.70 -10.13 -22.36
N PHE A 208 -2.84 -10.70 -22.74
CA PHE A 208 -3.05 -12.13 -22.94
C PHE A 208 -3.10 -12.38 -24.45
N SER A 209 -2.16 -13.13 -25.01
CA SER A 209 -2.10 -13.44 -26.45
C SER A 209 -1.20 -14.66 -26.69
N ASP A 210 -1.21 -15.21 -27.90
CA ASP A 210 -0.19 -16.14 -28.36
C ASP A 210 1.03 -15.44 -28.98
N GLY A 211 1.01 -14.11 -29.08
CA GLY A 211 2.12 -13.27 -29.55
C GLY A 211 2.13 -13.01 -31.06
N LYS A 212 1.24 -13.63 -31.84
CA LYS A 212 1.27 -13.50 -33.30
C LYS A 212 0.37 -12.36 -33.78
N GLU A 213 0.99 -11.27 -34.21
CA GLU A 213 0.30 -10.14 -34.82
C GLU A 213 0.11 -10.35 -36.33
N THR A 214 -1.08 -10.02 -36.85
CA THR A 214 -1.40 -10.13 -38.29
C THR A 214 -1.74 -8.77 -38.91
N THR A 215 -2.12 -7.78 -38.11
CA THR A 215 -2.51 -6.45 -38.57
C THR A 215 -1.92 -5.38 -37.65
N PRO A 216 -0.80 -4.72 -38.01
CA PRO A 216 0.03 -4.91 -39.19
C PRO A 216 0.96 -6.13 -39.07
N SER A 217 1.39 -6.71 -40.21
CA SER A 217 2.33 -7.84 -40.24
C SER A 217 3.74 -7.49 -39.73
N ASN A 218 4.07 -6.19 -39.63
CA ASN A 218 5.32 -5.71 -39.05
C ASN A 218 5.07 -5.11 -37.66
N PRO A 219 5.57 -5.71 -36.57
CA PRO A 219 5.39 -5.19 -35.21
C PRO A 219 6.01 -3.79 -34.98
N ASN A 220 6.95 -3.35 -35.82
CA ASN A 220 7.55 -2.01 -35.79
C ASN A 220 6.79 -0.96 -36.61
N ASN A 221 5.70 -1.34 -37.26
CA ASN A 221 4.81 -0.38 -37.91
C ASN A 221 4.32 0.67 -36.88
N PRO A 222 3.94 1.89 -37.31
CA PRO A 222 3.30 2.87 -36.42
C PRO A 222 2.12 2.33 -35.59
N ARG A 223 1.42 1.31 -36.10
CA ARG A 223 0.30 0.63 -35.41
C ARG A 223 0.65 -0.74 -34.83
N GLY A 224 1.91 -1.18 -34.92
CA GLY A 224 2.34 -2.50 -34.47
C GLY A 224 2.65 -2.55 -32.96
N ALA A 225 2.73 -3.77 -32.44
CA ALA A 225 2.90 -4.02 -31.00
C ALA A 225 4.15 -3.37 -30.38
N PHE A 226 5.29 -3.34 -31.09
CA PHE A 226 6.53 -2.78 -30.54
C PHE A 226 6.49 -1.25 -30.45
N THR A 227 5.82 -0.61 -31.40
CA THR A 227 5.62 0.86 -31.34
C THR A 227 4.69 1.22 -30.20
N ALA A 228 3.59 0.47 -30.03
CA ALA A 228 2.69 0.67 -28.92
C ALA A 228 3.36 0.41 -27.55
N ALA A 229 4.25 -0.59 -27.46
CA ALA A 229 5.02 -0.88 -26.25
C ALA A 229 5.97 0.27 -25.87
N ARG A 230 6.64 0.89 -26.84
CA ARG A 230 7.47 2.09 -26.61
C ARG A 230 6.62 3.28 -26.15
N ALA A 231 5.46 3.50 -26.78
CA ALA A 231 4.54 4.55 -26.35
C ALA A 231 4.03 4.33 -24.91
N ALA A 232 3.81 3.07 -24.52
CA ALA A 232 3.45 2.72 -23.14
C ALA A 232 4.59 3.04 -22.15
N HIS A 233 5.84 2.72 -22.52
CA HIS A 233 7.02 3.10 -21.73
C HIS A 233 7.15 4.61 -21.54
N ASP A 234 6.95 5.39 -22.60
CA ASP A 234 7.04 6.85 -22.55
C ASP A 234 5.97 7.47 -21.62
N GLN A 235 4.86 6.76 -21.41
CA GLN A 235 3.79 7.13 -20.47
C GLN A 235 3.98 6.52 -19.06
N GLY A 236 5.06 5.75 -18.84
CA GLY A 236 5.32 5.08 -17.56
C GLY A 236 4.36 3.91 -17.26
N ILE A 237 3.77 3.31 -18.29
CA ILE A 237 2.78 2.22 -18.18
C ILE A 237 3.43 0.90 -18.62
N PRO A 238 3.93 0.06 -17.68
CA PRO A 238 4.52 -1.22 -18.05
C PRO A 238 3.46 -2.19 -18.59
N ILE A 239 3.86 -3.03 -19.56
CA ILE A 239 3.03 -4.09 -20.13
C ILE A 239 3.55 -5.44 -19.63
N SER A 240 2.73 -6.16 -18.87
CA SER A 240 2.99 -7.55 -18.52
C SER A 240 2.32 -8.47 -19.53
N THR A 241 3.10 -9.31 -20.19
CA THR A 241 2.60 -10.20 -21.25
C THR A 241 2.49 -11.62 -20.72
N ILE A 242 1.40 -12.31 -21.04
CA ILE A 242 1.18 -13.72 -20.73
C ILE A 242 0.94 -14.43 -22.06
N SER A 243 1.90 -15.26 -22.46
CA SER A 243 1.79 -16.06 -23.68
C SER A 243 1.00 -17.33 -23.44
N PHE A 244 0.04 -17.62 -24.33
CA PHE A 244 -0.73 -18.86 -24.33
C PHE A 244 -0.42 -19.67 -25.58
N GLY A 245 0.00 -20.91 -25.38
CA GLY A 245 0.23 -21.86 -26.46
C GLY A 245 1.53 -22.64 -26.29
N THR A 246 1.72 -23.59 -27.20
CA THR A 246 2.94 -24.36 -27.35
C THR A 246 3.55 -24.12 -28.75
N PRO A 247 4.84 -24.43 -28.95
CA PRO A 247 5.47 -24.32 -30.27
C PRO A 247 4.80 -25.17 -31.35
N ASP A 248 4.15 -26.26 -30.98
CA ASP A 248 3.49 -27.20 -31.90
C ASP A 248 1.96 -27.01 -31.95
N GLY A 249 1.45 -25.87 -31.45
CA GLY A 249 0.02 -25.61 -31.41
C GLY A 249 -0.62 -25.58 -32.80
N THR A 250 -1.80 -26.20 -32.92
CA THR A 250 -2.61 -26.17 -34.14
C THR A 250 -4.06 -25.80 -33.82
N VAL A 251 -4.72 -25.18 -34.80
CA VAL A 251 -6.16 -24.87 -34.73
C VAL A 251 -6.84 -25.41 -35.98
N THR A 252 -8.08 -25.86 -35.83
CA THR A 252 -8.89 -26.35 -36.95
C THR A 252 -9.68 -25.19 -37.54
N VAL A 253 -9.35 -24.80 -38.78
CA VAL A 253 -10.11 -23.80 -39.56
C VAL A 253 -10.65 -24.48 -40.80
N ASP A 254 -11.96 -24.44 -40.99
CA ASP A 254 -12.65 -25.07 -42.13
C ASP A 254 -12.30 -26.56 -42.34
N GLY A 255 -12.10 -27.30 -41.24
CA GLY A 255 -11.74 -28.72 -41.25
C GLY A 255 -10.26 -29.02 -41.49
N ASN A 256 -9.43 -28.01 -41.77
CA ASN A 256 -7.98 -28.15 -41.94
C ASN A 256 -7.23 -27.74 -40.67
N GLN A 257 -6.19 -28.48 -40.32
CA GLN A 257 -5.29 -28.08 -39.24
C GLN A 257 -4.31 -27.03 -39.75
N VAL A 258 -4.34 -25.86 -39.13
CA VAL A 258 -3.43 -24.74 -39.40
C VAL A 258 -2.47 -24.59 -38.21
N PRO A 259 -1.15 -24.57 -38.44
CA PRO A 259 -0.19 -24.37 -37.36
C PRO A 259 -0.23 -22.93 -36.83
N VAL A 260 -0.36 -22.82 -35.51
CA VAL A 260 -0.42 -21.56 -34.76
C VAL A 260 0.59 -21.61 -33.59
N PRO A 261 1.90 -21.66 -33.89
CA PRO A 261 2.92 -21.68 -32.86
C PRO A 261 2.86 -20.42 -32.01
N VAL A 262 3.08 -20.56 -30.71
CA VAL A 262 3.23 -19.42 -29.79
C VAL A 262 4.49 -18.60 -30.15
N ASP A 263 4.37 -17.28 -30.15
CA ASP A 263 5.47 -16.34 -30.34
C ASP A 263 5.85 -15.66 -29.01
N ASP A 264 6.54 -16.42 -28.17
CA ASP A 264 7.11 -15.93 -26.92
C ASP A 264 8.13 -14.81 -27.13
N THR A 265 8.78 -14.76 -28.30
CA THR A 265 9.83 -13.78 -28.58
C THR A 265 9.25 -12.38 -28.74
N THR A 266 8.17 -12.25 -29.50
CA THR A 266 7.43 -11.00 -29.67
C THR A 266 6.83 -10.55 -28.34
N MET A 267 6.25 -11.47 -27.56
CA MET A 267 5.70 -11.13 -26.23
C MET A 267 6.77 -10.64 -25.25
N LYS A 268 7.93 -11.31 -25.18
CA LYS A 268 9.07 -10.87 -24.38
C LYS A 268 9.57 -9.49 -24.81
N GLN A 269 9.63 -9.25 -26.11
CA GLN A 269 10.06 -7.96 -26.65
C GLN A 269 9.08 -6.83 -26.30
N VAL A 270 7.76 -7.06 -26.38
CA VAL A 270 6.73 -6.09 -25.96
C VAL A 270 6.86 -5.75 -24.48
N ALA A 271 7.01 -6.77 -23.63
CA ALA A 271 7.22 -6.55 -22.19
C ALA A 271 8.50 -5.75 -21.93
N GLN A 272 9.62 -6.11 -22.55
CA GLN A 272 10.89 -5.44 -22.36
C GLN A 272 10.87 -3.98 -22.83
N LEU A 273 10.29 -3.72 -24.01
CA LEU A 273 10.18 -2.36 -24.57
C LEU A 273 9.32 -1.44 -23.71
N SER A 274 8.31 -1.99 -23.03
CA SER A 274 7.44 -1.23 -22.12
C SER A 274 8.00 -1.08 -20.70
N GLY A 275 9.09 -1.78 -20.35
CA GLY A 275 9.60 -1.88 -18.98
C GLY A 275 8.80 -2.84 -18.08
N GLY A 276 7.98 -3.71 -18.67
CA GLY A 276 7.22 -4.75 -17.98
C GLY A 276 7.91 -6.11 -17.95
N THR A 277 7.12 -7.17 -17.78
CA THR A 277 7.60 -8.54 -17.57
C THR A 277 6.80 -9.54 -18.39
N ALA A 278 7.49 -10.51 -18.98
CA ALA A 278 6.86 -11.56 -19.79
C ALA A 278 6.79 -12.89 -19.03
N TYR A 279 5.67 -13.57 -19.21
CA TYR A 279 5.36 -14.85 -18.59
C TYR A 279 4.76 -15.81 -19.62
N SER A 280 4.92 -17.10 -19.38
CA SER A 280 4.31 -18.16 -20.17
C SER A 280 3.24 -18.87 -19.34
N ALA A 281 2.07 -19.12 -19.95
CA ALA A 281 0.96 -19.80 -19.30
C ALA A 281 1.23 -21.29 -18.99
N THR A 282 2.33 -21.85 -19.48
CA THR A 282 2.79 -23.20 -19.07
C THR A 282 3.10 -23.30 -17.57
N ASP A 283 3.25 -22.17 -16.86
CA ASP A 283 3.53 -22.15 -15.43
C ASP A 283 2.49 -21.29 -14.67
N LEU A 284 1.31 -21.85 -14.42
CA LEU A 284 0.23 -21.25 -13.59
C LEU A 284 0.73 -20.75 -12.22
N LYS A 285 1.80 -21.34 -11.68
CA LYS A 285 2.44 -20.88 -10.43
C LYS A 285 3.23 -19.59 -10.62
N GLN A 286 3.84 -19.38 -11.78
CA GLN A 286 4.47 -18.09 -12.09
C GLN A 286 3.42 -16.99 -12.15
N LEU A 287 2.25 -17.27 -12.73
CA LEU A 287 1.13 -16.34 -12.83
C LEU A 287 0.69 -15.81 -11.45
N GLU A 288 0.59 -16.69 -10.45
CA GLU A 288 0.28 -16.31 -9.06
C GLU A 288 1.36 -15.41 -8.44
N LYS A 289 2.63 -15.68 -8.75
CA LYS A 289 3.77 -14.86 -8.33
C LYS A 289 3.78 -13.48 -9.02
N VAL A 290 3.32 -13.40 -10.27
CA VAL A 290 3.06 -12.13 -10.95
C VAL A 290 2.03 -11.35 -10.17
N TYR A 291 0.90 -11.98 -9.86
CA TYR A 291 -0.21 -11.33 -9.18
C TYR A 291 0.15 -10.83 -7.78
N THR A 292 0.93 -11.58 -7.00
CA THR A 292 1.44 -11.10 -5.70
C THR A 292 2.40 -9.93 -5.86
N THR A 293 3.32 -9.99 -6.83
CA THR A 293 4.27 -8.90 -7.08
C THR A 293 3.54 -7.63 -7.55
N LEU A 294 2.52 -7.78 -8.40
CA LEU A 294 1.69 -6.67 -8.88
C LEU A 294 0.86 -6.07 -7.75
N GLN A 295 0.27 -6.90 -6.88
CA GLN A 295 -0.49 -6.43 -5.72
C GLN A 295 0.40 -5.65 -4.74
N ASP A 296 1.62 -6.11 -4.50
CA ASP A 296 2.56 -5.40 -3.61
C ASP A 296 3.05 -4.07 -4.17
N GLN A 297 3.26 -3.98 -5.49
CA GLN A 297 3.72 -2.73 -6.14
C GLN A 297 2.60 -1.70 -6.32
N ILE A 298 1.36 -2.15 -6.54
CA ILE A 298 0.26 -1.30 -6.98
C ILE A 298 -0.75 -1.06 -5.85
N GLY A 299 -0.94 -2.03 -4.96
CA GLY A 299 -2.05 -2.03 -3.99
C GLY A 299 -1.85 -1.11 -2.80
N TYR A 300 -0.62 -0.76 -2.43
CA TYR A 300 -0.34 -0.04 -1.19
C TYR A 300 0.64 1.12 -1.38
N GLU A 301 0.38 2.24 -0.70
CA GLU A 301 1.30 3.33 -0.51
C GLU A 301 1.62 3.46 0.98
N THR A 302 2.90 3.59 1.29
CA THR A 302 3.35 3.79 2.67
C THR A 302 3.23 5.27 3.00
N ILE A 303 2.21 5.64 3.75
CA ILE A 303 2.01 7.00 4.24
C ILE A 303 2.39 7.02 5.73
N ARG A 304 3.09 8.07 6.15
CA ARG A 304 3.39 8.31 7.57
C ARG A 304 2.09 8.67 8.29
N GLY A 305 1.57 7.74 9.08
CA GLY A 305 0.39 7.97 9.91
C GLY A 305 0.77 8.43 11.32
N GLU A 306 -0.09 9.23 11.94
CA GLU A 306 0.08 9.59 13.35
C GLU A 306 0.01 8.34 14.26
N ALA A 307 0.98 8.24 15.16
CA ALA A 307 1.06 7.19 16.18
C ALA A 307 1.28 7.79 17.59
N SER A 308 0.73 8.99 17.84
CA SER A 308 0.79 9.70 19.13
C SER A 308 -0.15 9.14 20.20
N ALA A 309 -1.21 8.41 19.80
CA ALA A 309 -2.27 7.97 20.69
C ALA A 309 -1.78 7.07 21.85
N GLY A 310 -0.80 6.20 21.61
CA GLY A 310 -0.26 5.32 22.66
C GLY A 310 0.49 6.09 23.74
N TRP A 311 1.33 7.04 23.32
CA TRP A 311 2.06 7.95 24.22
C TRP A 311 1.12 8.86 25.00
N LEU A 312 0.02 9.32 24.37
CA LEU A 312 -0.99 10.14 25.03
C LEU A 312 -1.72 9.35 26.14
N ARG A 313 -2.17 8.11 25.85
CA ARG A 313 -2.80 7.24 26.86
C ARG A 313 -1.88 6.95 28.03
N LEU A 314 -0.59 6.67 27.75
CA LEU A 314 0.41 6.41 28.76
C LEU A 314 0.64 7.66 29.64
N GLY A 315 0.81 8.83 29.03
CA GLY A 315 0.94 10.09 29.76
C GLY A 315 -0.25 10.42 30.66
N VAL A 316 -1.48 10.30 30.14
CA VAL A 316 -2.72 10.52 30.93
C VAL A 316 -2.85 9.49 32.05
N GLY A 317 -2.54 8.22 31.80
CA GLY A 317 -2.60 7.16 32.81
C GLY A 317 -1.62 7.41 33.96
N VAL A 318 -0.38 7.79 33.66
CA VAL A 318 0.62 8.12 34.68
C VAL A 318 0.20 9.36 35.47
N LEU A 319 -0.40 10.37 34.82
CA LEU A 319 -0.90 11.57 35.49
C LEU A 319 -2.05 11.26 36.46
N ALA A 320 -2.96 10.37 36.08
CA ALA A 320 -4.04 9.91 36.96
C ALA A 320 -3.49 9.16 38.18
N ILE A 321 -2.51 8.26 37.98
CA ILE A 321 -1.82 7.57 39.10
C ILE A 321 -1.11 8.58 40.01
N ALA A 322 -0.48 9.61 39.43
CA ALA A 322 0.17 10.67 40.19
C ALA A 322 -0.83 11.43 41.09
N ALA A 323 -2.02 11.76 40.56
CA ALA A 323 -3.07 12.43 41.30
C ALA A 323 -3.62 11.56 42.45
N ILE A 324 -3.85 10.27 42.20
CA ILE A 324 -4.29 9.31 43.23
C ILE A 324 -3.22 9.16 44.32
N ALA A 325 -1.95 9.01 43.94
CA ALA A 325 -0.83 8.92 44.87
C ALA A 325 -0.70 10.20 45.70
N ALA A 326 -0.87 11.38 45.09
CA ALA A 326 -0.86 12.65 45.81
C ALA A 326 -1.98 12.70 46.87
N LEU A 327 -3.20 12.29 46.54
CA LEU A 327 -4.33 12.26 47.47
C LEU A 327 -4.12 11.26 48.61
N LEU A 328 -3.66 10.05 48.32
CA LEU A 328 -3.44 9.00 49.34
C LEU A 328 -2.28 9.35 50.28
N ILE A 329 -1.21 9.96 49.76
CA ILE A 329 -0.02 10.30 50.56
C ILE A 329 -0.23 11.60 51.35
N ASN A 330 -0.95 12.59 50.81
CA ASN A 330 -1.27 13.84 51.52
C ASN A 330 -2.50 13.74 52.45
N ARG A 331 -3.30 12.67 52.39
CA ARG A 331 -4.41 12.42 53.34
C ARG A 331 -3.97 12.26 54.81
N ARG A 332 -2.67 12.27 55.10
CA ARG A 332 -2.11 12.27 56.47
C ARG A 332 -1.83 13.68 57.01
N MET A 333 -2.65 14.67 56.65
CA MET A 333 -2.71 15.94 57.39
C MET A 333 -3.71 15.74 58.53
N PRO A 334 -3.32 15.89 59.81
CA PRO A 334 -4.21 15.64 60.93
C PRO A 334 -5.35 16.67 60.93
N VAL A 335 -6.54 16.18 61.28
CA VAL A 335 -7.63 16.98 61.85
C VAL A 335 -7.18 17.56 63.18
#